data_AF-A0A947WGX3-F1
#
_entry.id   AF-A0A947WGX3-F1
#
_cell.length_a   1.000
_cell.length_b   1.000
_cell.length_c   1.000
_cell.angle_alpha   90.00
_cell.angle_beta   90.00
_cell.angle_gamma   90.00
#
_symmetry.space_group_name_H-M   'P 1'
#
loop_
_entity.id
_entity.type
_entity.pdbx_description
1 polymer ?
#
loop_
_entity_poly.entity_id
_entity_poly.type
_entity_poly.pdbx_seq_one_letter_code
_entity_poly.pdbx_strand_id
1 'polypeptide(L)'
;MEKIGRILDSKMPVKLGINKRNEIVRLIYEISLREGLSPIKILEQEEIRNIIEKGKAGSFAGIKKALIRQRYPSSSGNENIRIMPVKIKETDRESPVWKGELRPRSIFVERSVRQDKWTLDFLSNFPQADVTVIDKVSAGLGGMSPKKNVERYALRRDNVFIIKGKTAFIKACPCTKGAVSCGYQVLNIGFGCPIDCSYCYLQTYSNASGLILPANIEDYFEQISEFDGKLSVKTRIGTGEFTDSLALDKYTRYSSKLIPFFRGTKNLVLELKTKVSDIHGVLSQEPHDNIVISWSLNAEKISDSYEKGAPSTGERIRAASEAASKGYKLGFHFDPIVYCDRWEEKYGGIIEELFSYEAIRKKVSWISLGSLRYTPGLKQIAERRFDDNLLFYRGELFEDAGGKFRYKDDVRIGMYRAMLKEIRKFNSTCWVYLCMETENIWKRSGVANFLELS
;
A
#
# COMPACT_ATOMS: atom_id res chain seq x y z
N MET A 1 -12.63 20.54 -13.42
CA MET A 1 -11.20 20.70 -13.10
C MET A 1 -10.44 21.55 -14.12
N GLU A 2 -10.38 21.19 -15.40
CA GLU A 2 -9.59 21.96 -16.40
C GLU A 2 -10.03 23.42 -16.56
N LYS A 3 -11.34 23.67 -16.61
CA LYS A 3 -11.92 25.03 -16.60
C LYS A 3 -11.48 25.85 -15.38
N ILE A 4 -11.42 25.22 -14.21
CA ILE A 4 -10.95 25.87 -12.96
C ILE A 4 -9.46 26.21 -13.08
N GLY A 5 -8.67 25.30 -13.65
CA GLY A 5 -7.26 25.54 -13.94
C GLY A 5 -7.04 26.76 -14.83
N ARG A 6 -7.79 26.90 -15.93
CA ARG A 6 -7.71 28.08 -16.81
C ARG A 6 -8.08 29.38 -16.08
N ILE A 7 -9.11 29.35 -15.24
CA ILE A 7 -9.52 30.50 -14.43
C ILE A 7 -8.39 30.88 -13.45
N LEU A 8 -7.81 29.90 -12.74
CA LEU A 8 -6.71 30.13 -11.82
C LEU A 8 -5.49 30.73 -12.55
N ASP A 9 -5.10 30.15 -13.69
CA ASP A 9 -3.95 30.60 -14.47
C ASP A 9 -4.15 32.05 -14.97
N SER A 10 -5.38 32.44 -15.31
CA SER A 10 -5.70 33.81 -15.75
C SER A 10 -5.65 34.86 -14.63
N LYS A 11 -5.82 34.45 -13.37
CA LYS A 11 -5.84 35.34 -12.20
C LYS A 11 -4.50 35.39 -11.46
N MET A 12 -3.64 34.38 -11.63
CA MET A 12 -2.37 34.27 -10.91
C MET A 12 -1.25 35.09 -11.58
N PRO A 13 -0.56 35.98 -10.87
CA PRO A 13 0.55 36.77 -11.44
C PRO A 13 1.82 35.95 -11.69
N VAL A 14 1.92 34.74 -11.11
CA VAL A 14 3.07 33.84 -11.26
C VAL A 14 2.57 32.45 -11.68
N LYS A 15 3.20 31.88 -12.71
CA LYS A 15 2.90 30.53 -13.18
C LYS A 15 3.25 29.50 -12.09
N LEU A 16 2.23 28.78 -11.61
CA LEU A 16 2.43 27.68 -10.67
C LEU A 16 2.97 26.45 -11.40
N GLY A 17 3.89 25.71 -10.77
CA GLY A 17 4.25 24.36 -11.22
C GLY A 17 3.04 23.42 -11.15
N ILE A 18 3.05 22.37 -11.98
CA ILE A 18 1.90 21.47 -12.18
C ILE A 18 1.27 20.95 -10.87
N ASN A 19 2.11 20.55 -9.91
CA ASN A 19 1.67 20.05 -8.61
C ASN A 19 0.99 21.13 -7.74
N LYS A 20 1.62 22.30 -7.63
CA LYS A 20 1.05 23.45 -6.89
C LYS A 20 -0.28 23.88 -7.50
N ARG A 21 -0.34 23.91 -8.84
CA ARG A 21 -1.56 24.23 -9.58
C ARG A 21 -2.66 23.21 -9.26
N ASN A 22 -2.35 21.91 -9.32
CA ASN A 22 -3.33 20.86 -9.05
C ASN A 22 -3.90 20.92 -7.63
N GLU A 23 -3.09 21.26 -6.61
CA GLU A 23 -3.57 21.45 -5.24
C GLU A 23 -4.61 22.58 -5.14
N ILE A 24 -4.31 23.76 -5.71
CA ILE A 24 -5.21 24.91 -5.66
C ILE A 24 -6.48 24.64 -6.45
N VAL A 25 -6.37 24.10 -7.67
CA VAL A 25 -7.52 23.75 -8.52
C VAL A 25 -8.45 22.77 -7.81
N ARG A 26 -7.91 21.76 -7.12
CA ARG A 26 -8.70 20.81 -6.34
C ARG A 26 -9.42 21.49 -5.19
N LEU A 27 -8.72 22.28 -4.37
CA LEU A 27 -9.35 22.94 -3.22
C LEU A 27 -10.49 23.86 -3.67
N ILE A 28 -10.29 24.63 -4.74
CA ILE A 28 -11.35 25.46 -5.34
C ILE A 28 -12.54 24.60 -5.78
N TYR A 29 -12.28 23.47 -6.44
CA TYR A 29 -13.34 22.54 -6.86
C TYR A 29 -14.13 21.96 -5.67
N GLU A 30 -13.44 21.48 -4.64
CA GLU A 30 -14.07 20.93 -3.45
C GLU A 30 -14.92 21.96 -2.70
N ILE A 31 -14.43 23.21 -2.58
CA ILE A 31 -15.19 24.33 -1.99
C ILE A 31 -16.39 24.68 -2.86
N SER A 32 -16.20 24.74 -4.19
CA SER A 32 -17.28 25.02 -5.13
C SER A 32 -18.42 24.01 -4.99
N LEU A 33 -18.10 22.72 -4.86
CA LEU A 33 -19.09 21.66 -4.65
C LEU A 33 -19.79 21.77 -3.29
N ARG A 34 -19.05 22.05 -2.21
CA ARG A 34 -19.59 22.10 -0.85
C ARG A 34 -20.47 23.32 -0.62
N GLU A 35 -20.08 24.47 -1.14
CA GLU A 35 -20.69 25.77 -0.83
C GLU A 35 -21.55 26.32 -1.98
N GLY A 36 -21.57 25.65 -3.14
CA GLY A 36 -22.28 26.12 -4.33
C GLY A 36 -21.68 27.39 -4.95
N LEU A 37 -20.43 27.72 -4.62
CA LEU A 37 -19.74 28.91 -5.12
C LEU A 37 -19.07 28.64 -6.48
N SER A 38 -19.00 29.66 -7.33
CA SER A 38 -18.21 29.56 -8.56
C SER A 38 -16.71 29.70 -8.25
N PRO A 39 -15.82 29.08 -9.07
CA PRO A 39 -14.37 29.23 -8.92
C PRO A 39 -13.89 30.69 -8.90
N ILE A 40 -14.57 31.57 -9.66
CA ILE A 40 -14.28 33.00 -9.72
C ILE A 40 -14.59 33.66 -8.38
N LYS A 41 -15.79 33.41 -7.82
CA LYS A 41 -16.19 33.96 -6.52
C LYS A 41 -15.23 33.56 -5.40
N ILE A 42 -14.74 32.32 -5.43
CA ILE A 42 -13.75 31.85 -4.44
C ILE A 42 -12.44 32.64 -4.56
N LEU A 43 -11.92 32.81 -5.78
CA LEU A 43 -10.67 33.55 -6.01
C LEU A 43 -10.78 35.06 -5.76
N GLU A 44 -12.00 35.61 -5.79
CA GLU A 44 -12.29 37.03 -5.54
C GLU A 44 -12.59 37.35 -4.08
N GLN A 45 -12.63 36.35 -3.19
CA GLN A 45 -12.70 36.57 -1.75
C GLN A 45 -11.52 37.43 -1.30
N GLU A 46 -11.79 38.41 -0.45
CA GLU A 46 -10.85 39.47 -0.06
C GLU A 46 -9.49 38.92 0.37
N GLU A 47 -9.46 37.88 1.20
CA GLU A 47 -8.21 37.25 1.65
C GLU A 47 -7.38 36.70 0.48
N ILE A 48 -8.00 35.95 -0.44
CA ILE A 48 -7.32 35.33 -1.58
C ILE A 48 -6.90 36.40 -2.60
N ARG A 49 -7.79 37.35 -2.88
CA ARG A 49 -7.53 38.48 -3.79
C ARG A 49 -6.32 39.29 -3.35
N ASN A 50 -6.25 39.63 -2.06
CA ASN A 50 -5.14 40.36 -1.47
C ASN A 50 -3.80 39.60 -1.58
N ILE A 51 -3.82 38.27 -1.51
CA ILE A 51 -2.60 37.43 -1.67
C ILE A 51 -2.16 37.39 -3.14
N ILE A 52 -3.13 37.29 -4.07
CA ILE A 52 -2.89 37.31 -5.51
C ILE A 52 -2.30 38.66 -5.93
N GLU A 53 -2.94 39.77 -5.55
CA GLU A 53 -2.50 41.15 -5.89
C GLU A 53 -1.08 41.47 -5.38
N LYS A 54 -0.69 40.91 -4.22
CA LYS A 54 0.66 41.10 -3.67
C LYS A 54 1.77 40.44 -4.50
N GLY A 55 1.47 39.50 -5.41
CA GLY A 55 2.38 39.03 -6.47
C GLY A 55 3.68 38.33 -6.05
N LYS A 56 3.90 38.00 -4.76
CA LYS A 56 5.19 37.46 -4.26
C LYS A 56 5.32 35.94 -4.43
N ALA A 57 6.57 35.44 -4.36
CA ALA A 57 6.94 34.02 -4.39
C ALA A 57 6.28 33.13 -3.29
N GLY A 58 5.52 33.72 -2.36
CA GLY A 58 4.72 33.04 -1.34
C GLY A 58 3.21 32.94 -1.63
N SER A 59 2.73 33.40 -2.79
CA SER A 59 1.30 33.43 -3.15
C SER A 59 0.63 32.06 -3.02
N PHE A 60 1.31 30.99 -3.47
CA PHE A 60 0.82 29.62 -3.32
C PHE A 60 0.52 29.24 -1.86
N ALA A 61 1.45 29.47 -0.95
CA ALA A 61 1.30 29.06 0.44
C ALA A 61 0.15 29.83 1.13
N GLY A 62 0.03 31.12 0.85
CA GLY A 62 -1.06 31.95 1.35
C GLY A 62 -2.42 31.49 0.83
N ILE A 63 -2.56 31.34 -0.50
CA ILE A 63 -3.82 30.91 -1.13
C ILE A 63 -4.21 29.52 -0.64
N LYS A 64 -3.25 28.59 -0.57
CA LYS A 64 -3.49 27.24 -0.04
C LYS A 64 -4.03 27.30 1.40
N LYS A 65 -3.43 28.13 2.28
CA LYS A 65 -3.86 28.27 3.67
C LYS A 65 -5.28 28.84 3.79
N ALA A 66 -5.63 29.84 2.97
CA ALA A 66 -6.98 30.40 2.91
C ALA A 66 -8.01 29.34 2.48
N LEU A 67 -7.75 28.65 1.37
CA LEU A 67 -8.64 27.61 0.85
C LEU A 67 -8.80 26.42 1.80
N ILE A 68 -7.73 25.98 2.48
CA ILE A 68 -7.81 24.90 3.49
C ILE A 68 -8.72 25.31 4.65
N ARG A 69 -8.60 26.54 5.18
CA ARG A 69 -9.45 27.01 6.29
C ARG A 69 -10.92 27.05 5.91
N GLN A 70 -11.23 27.54 4.71
CA GLN A 70 -12.60 27.54 4.18
C GLN A 70 -13.12 26.10 4.00
N ARG A 71 -12.30 25.24 3.39
CA ARG A 71 -12.68 23.85 3.11
C ARG A 71 -12.83 22.98 4.36
N TYR A 72 -12.02 23.23 5.40
CA TYR A 72 -11.94 22.45 6.64
C TYR A 72 -11.99 23.36 7.88
N PRO A 73 -13.13 24.02 8.17
CA PRO A 73 -13.24 25.02 9.25
C PRO A 73 -13.08 24.44 10.65
N SER A 74 -13.29 23.13 10.82
CA SER A 74 -13.04 22.39 12.07
C SER A 74 -11.55 22.17 12.36
N SER A 75 -10.65 22.52 11.44
CA SER A 75 -9.21 22.56 11.69
C SER A 75 -8.92 23.77 12.57
N SER A 76 -8.91 23.58 13.90
CA SER A 76 -8.58 24.62 14.87
C SER A 76 -7.26 25.31 14.47
N GLY A 77 -7.18 26.64 14.60
CA GLY A 77 -6.06 27.46 14.10
C GLY A 77 -4.64 27.10 14.59
N ASN A 78 -4.50 26.09 15.46
CA ASN A 78 -3.24 25.51 15.95
C ASN A 78 -2.77 24.26 15.20
N GLU A 79 -3.52 23.74 14.22
CA GLU A 79 -2.96 22.69 13.35
C GLU A 79 -1.86 23.31 12.48
N ASN A 80 -0.61 22.91 12.72
CA ASN A 80 0.51 23.23 11.85
C ASN A 80 0.21 22.65 10.45
N ILE A 81 -0.41 23.46 9.57
CA ILE A 81 -0.57 23.12 8.15
C ILE A 81 0.84 23.06 7.57
N ARG A 82 1.46 21.89 7.67
CA ARG A 82 2.80 21.64 7.13
C ARG A 82 2.67 21.56 5.63
N ILE A 83 2.73 22.72 4.97
CA ILE A 83 2.91 22.80 3.54
C ILE A 83 4.31 22.25 3.27
N MET A 84 4.41 21.13 2.55
CA MET A 84 5.68 20.58 2.10
C MET A 84 5.99 21.16 0.70
N PRO A 85 6.70 22.29 0.57
CA PRO A 85 7.16 22.75 -0.72
C PRO A 85 8.19 21.76 -1.25
N VAL A 86 7.85 21.04 -2.33
CA VAL A 86 8.81 20.16 -2.98
C VAL A 86 9.46 20.91 -4.14
N LYS A 87 10.79 20.99 -4.13
CA LYS A 87 11.58 21.32 -5.31
C LYS A 87 11.81 20.01 -6.07
N ILE A 88 11.09 19.84 -7.18
CA ILE A 88 11.22 18.67 -8.06
C ILE A 88 12.52 18.89 -8.86
N LYS A 89 13.51 18.01 -8.65
CA LYS A 89 14.68 17.92 -9.54
C LYS A 89 14.28 17.13 -10.78
N GLU A 90 15.10 17.19 -11.83
CA GLU A 90 14.97 16.34 -13.03
C GLU A 90 14.67 14.88 -12.63
N THR A 91 13.72 14.27 -13.33
CA THR A 91 13.14 12.97 -12.96
C THR A 91 14.23 11.90 -12.86
N ASP A 92 14.28 11.18 -11.73
CA ASP A 92 15.03 9.93 -11.71
C ASP A 92 14.29 8.94 -12.60
N ARG A 93 14.99 8.13 -13.42
CA ARG A 93 14.34 7.19 -14.36
C ARG A 93 13.28 6.34 -13.63
N GLU A 94 12.04 6.38 -14.13
CA GLU A 94 11.00 5.42 -13.75
C GLU A 94 11.56 4.00 -13.85
N SER A 95 11.26 3.18 -12.84
CA SER A 95 11.58 1.76 -12.97
C SER A 95 10.74 1.20 -14.13
N PRO A 96 11.30 0.34 -15.01
CA PRO A 96 10.51 -0.29 -16.07
C PRO A 96 9.21 -0.90 -15.54
N VAL A 97 8.12 -0.95 -16.30
CA VAL A 97 6.92 -1.64 -15.79
C VAL A 97 7.20 -3.14 -15.65
N TRP A 98 6.92 -3.73 -14.47
CA TRP A 98 7.02 -5.18 -14.29
C TRP A 98 5.89 -5.86 -15.06
N LYS A 99 6.23 -6.87 -15.88
CA LYS A 99 5.27 -7.59 -16.74
C LYS A 99 5.03 -9.02 -16.25
N GLY A 100 4.98 -9.21 -14.93
CA GLY A 100 4.79 -10.53 -14.31
C GLY A 100 6.03 -11.43 -14.27
N GLU A 101 7.10 -11.14 -15.02
CA GLU A 101 8.35 -11.93 -14.99
C GLU A 101 9.49 -11.19 -14.30
N LEU A 102 10.26 -11.90 -13.47
CA LEU A 102 11.50 -11.38 -12.93
C LEU A 102 12.63 -11.64 -13.94
N ARG A 103 13.48 -10.65 -14.19
CA ARG A 103 14.66 -10.75 -15.05
C ARG A 103 15.83 -10.04 -14.38
N PRO A 104 16.41 -10.64 -13.32
CA PRO A 104 17.48 -10.00 -12.59
C PRO A 104 18.73 -9.96 -13.48
N ARG A 105 19.44 -8.83 -13.45
CA ARG A 105 20.76 -8.71 -14.08
C ARG A 105 21.81 -9.42 -13.23
N SER A 106 21.75 -9.24 -11.92
CA SER A 106 22.72 -9.79 -10.99
C SER A 106 22.02 -10.54 -9.85
N ILE A 107 22.56 -11.70 -9.50
CA ILE A 107 22.13 -12.48 -8.34
C ILE A 107 23.32 -12.64 -7.39
N PHE A 108 23.20 -12.11 -6.20
CA PHE A 108 24.19 -12.22 -5.15
C PHE A 108 23.79 -13.34 -4.19
N VAL A 109 24.67 -14.31 -3.96
CA VAL A 109 24.36 -15.50 -3.17
C VAL A 109 25.30 -15.57 -1.98
N GLU A 110 24.74 -15.61 -0.76
CA GLU A 110 25.55 -15.84 0.43
C GLU A 110 26.22 -17.22 0.36
N ARG A 111 27.52 -17.25 0.66
CA ARG A 111 28.35 -18.46 0.58
C ARG A 111 27.76 -19.63 1.38
N SER A 112 27.13 -19.34 2.51
CA SER A 112 26.51 -20.31 3.42
C SER A 112 25.30 -21.06 2.86
N VAL A 113 24.65 -20.55 1.82
CA VAL A 113 23.45 -21.14 1.19
C VAL A 113 23.66 -21.43 -0.29
N ARG A 114 24.90 -21.27 -0.80
CA ARG A 114 25.22 -21.41 -2.22
C ARG A 114 24.94 -22.80 -2.77
N GLN A 115 25.06 -23.83 -1.93
CA GLN A 115 24.85 -25.23 -2.32
C GLN A 115 23.49 -25.76 -1.88
N ASP A 116 22.66 -24.95 -1.24
CA ASP A 116 21.33 -25.37 -0.83
C ASP A 116 20.50 -25.67 -2.07
N LYS A 117 19.72 -26.76 -2.02
CA LYS A 117 18.85 -27.17 -3.12
C LYS A 117 17.95 -26.04 -3.59
N TRP A 118 17.34 -25.29 -2.66
CA TRP A 118 16.49 -24.15 -2.99
C TRP A 118 17.24 -23.09 -3.80
N THR A 119 18.48 -22.78 -3.44
CA THR A 119 19.31 -21.79 -4.14
C THR A 119 19.61 -22.27 -5.56
N LEU A 120 20.00 -23.53 -5.73
CA LEU A 120 20.28 -24.11 -7.04
C LEU A 120 19.03 -24.12 -7.93
N ASP A 121 17.88 -24.53 -7.37
CA ASP A 121 16.59 -24.52 -8.06
C ASP A 121 16.20 -23.09 -8.46
N PHE A 122 16.36 -22.10 -7.57
CA PHE A 122 16.08 -20.70 -7.88
C PHE A 122 16.96 -20.19 -9.03
N LEU A 123 18.28 -20.42 -8.95
CA LEU A 123 19.25 -19.97 -9.97
C LEU A 123 18.97 -20.58 -11.35
N SER A 124 18.44 -21.81 -11.41
CA SER A 124 18.09 -22.47 -12.67
C SER A 124 17.05 -21.70 -13.51
N ASN A 125 16.23 -20.86 -12.86
CA ASN A 125 15.26 -20.00 -13.55
C ASN A 125 15.92 -18.81 -14.27
N PHE A 126 17.18 -18.48 -13.94
CA PHE A 126 17.88 -17.28 -14.41
C PHE A 126 19.27 -17.59 -14.97
N PRO A 127 19.39 -18.42 -16.03
CA PRO A 127 20.68 -18.84 -16.57
C PRO A 127 21.51 -17.69 -17.17
N GLN A 128 20.89 -16.54 -17.44
CA GLN A 128 21.53 -15.36 -18.02
C GLN A 128 21.93 -14.31 -16.98
N ALA A 129 21.64 -14.53 -15.70
CA ALA A 129 21.97 -13.57 -14.65
C ALA A 129 23.43 -13.72 -14.18
N ASP A 130 24.08 -12.61 -13.89
CA ASP A 130 25.42 -12.59 -13.32
C ASP A 130 25.39 -13.05 -11.86
N VAL A 131 25.87 -14.26 -11.57
CA VAL A 131 25.86 -14.82 -10.21
C VAL A 131 27.15 -14.51 -9.48
N THR A 132 27.07 -13.77 -8.37
CA THR A 132 28.21 -13.42 -7.52
C THR A 132 28.06 -14.04 -6.14
N VAL A 133 29.07 -14.77 -5.67
CA VAL A 133 29.09 -15.28 -4.28
C VAL A 133 29.60 -14.18 -3.34
N ILE A 134 28.86 -13.95 -2.26
CA ILE A 134 29.17 -12.95 -1.23
C ILE A 134 29.23 -13.61 0.13
N ASP A 135 29.98 -13.04 1.08
CA ASP A 135 30.03 -13.62 2.44
C ASP A 135 28.82 -13.19 3.28
N LYS A 136 28.33 -11.96 3.09
CA LYS A 136 27.13 -11.40 3.75
C LYS A 136 26.41 -10.42 2.83
N VAL A 137 25.09 -10.28 2.98
CA VAL A 137 24.27 -9.31 2.24
C VAL A 137 24.80 -7.88 2.28
N SER A 138 25.39 -7.46 3.40
CA SER A 138 25.98 -6.12 3.57
C SER A 138 27.16 -5.88 2.64
N ALA A 139 27.94 -6.91 2.30
CA ALA A 139 29.06 -6.79 1.35
C ALA A 139 28.55 -6.59 -0.08
N GLY A 140 27.51 -7.33 -0.48
CA GLY A 140 26.86 -7.13 -1.78
C GLY A 140 26.21 -5.75 -1.89
N LEU A 141 25.51 -5.30 -0.84
CA LEU A 141 24.95 -3.95 -0.78
C LEU A 141 26.02 -2.85 -0.75
N GLY A 142 27.14 -3.07 -0.06
CA GLY A 142 28.26 -2.13 0.04
C GLY A 142 29.05 -1.98 -1.25
N GLY A 143 29.11 -3.02 -2.09
CA GLY A 143 29.70 -2.97 -3.44
C GLY A 143 28.86 -2.17 -4.44
N MET A 144 27.61 -1.86 -4.12
CA MET A 144 26.77 -0.97 -4.91
C MET A 144 26.98 0.47 -4.42
N SER A 145 27.35 1.37 -5.34
CA SER A 145 27.62 2.80 -5.09
C SER A 145 26.68 3.42 -4.04
N PRO A 146 27.14 4.37 -3.19
CA PRO A 146 26.32 5.08 -2.20
C PRO A 146 25.27 5.98 -2.88
N LYS A 147 24.29 5.34 -3.51
CA LYS A 147 23.16 5.94 -4.20
C LYS A 147 22.10 6.36 -3.19
N LYS A 148 21.27 7.32 -3.58
CA LYS A 148 20.14 7.80 -2.76
C LYS A 148 19.06 6.71 -2.67
N ASN A 149 18.19 6.81 -1.67
CA ASN A 149 17.08 5.85 -1.43
C ASN A 149 16.23 5.57 -2.68
N VAL A 150 15.93 6.62 -3.46
CA VAL A 150 15.15 6.52 -4.70
C VAL A 150 15.82 5.59 -5.72
N GLU A 151 17.09 5.82 -5.99
CA GLU A 151 17.86 5.04 -6.97
C GLU A 151 18.05 3.60 -6.51
N ARG A 152 18.25 3.37 -5.19
CA ARG A 152 18.31 2.01 -4.63
C ARG A 152 17.01 1.27 -4.90
N TYR A 153 15.87 1.84 -4.51
CA TYR A 153 14.58 1.21 -4.72
C TYR A 153 14.27 1.01 -6.22
N ALA A 154 14.70 1.92 -7.09
CA ALA A 154 14.49 1.79 -8.52
C ALA A 154 15.21 0.58 -9.14
N LEU A 155 16.39 0.22 -8.62
CA LEU A 155 17.22 -0.90 -9.07
C LEU A 155 16.80 -2.25 -8.45
N ARG A 156 15.77 -2.29 -7.60
CA ARG A 156 15.43 -3.47 -6.81
C ARG A 156 15.16 -4.74 -7.63
N ARG A 157 14.73 -4.63 -8.88
CA ARG A 157 14.46 -5.78 -9.75
C ARG A 157 15.67 -6.25 -10.55
N ASP A 158 16.67 -5.38 -10.70
CA ASP A 158 17.89 -5.72 -11.43
C ASP A 158 18.79 -6.62 -10.57
N ASN A 159 18.57 -6.64 -9.26
CA ASN A 159 19.40 -7.37 -8.31
C ASN A 159 18.55 -8.25 -7.39
N VAL A 160 18.98 -9.49 -7.20
CA VAL A 160 18.44 -10.40 -6.19
C VAL A 160 19.54 -10.79 -5.22
N PHE A 161 19.24 -10.81 -3.94
CA PHE A 161 20.11 -11.25 -2.88
C PHE A 161 19.52 -12.52 -2.25
N ILE A 162 20.20 -13.65 -2.44
CA ILE A 162 19.88 -14.92 -1.80
C ILE A 162 20.71 -15.02 -0.53
N ILE A 163 20.05 -15.10 0.62
CA ILE A 163 20.71 -15.02 1.94
C ILE A 163 20.37 -16.23 2.82
N LYS A 164 21.21 -16.47 3.83
CA LYS A 164 20.81 -17.26 4.99
C LYS A 164 20.14 -16.34 5.99
N GLY A 165 18.80 -16.30 6.01
CA GLY A 165 18.11 -15.52 7.02
C GLY A 165 18.29 -16.16 8.40
N LYS A 166 18.51 -15.32 9.41
CA LYS A 166 19.02 -15.76 10.72
C LYS A 166 17.94 -16.29 11.66
N THR A 167 16.75 -15.71 11.60
CA THR A 167 15.63 -16.06 12.48
C THR A 167 14.31 -15.83 11.78
N ALA A 168 13.27 -16.52 12.25
CA ALA A 168 11.89 -16.18 11.96
C ALA A 168 11.64 -14.77 12.49
N PHE A 169 11.55 -13.78 11.62
CA PHE A 169 11.22 -12.43 12.05
C PHE A 169 9.71 -12.30 12.16
N ILE A 170 9.20 -12.79 13.29
CA ILE A 170 7.83 -12.63 13.75
C ILE A 170 7.78 -11.39 14.63
N LYS A 171 6.93 -10.43 14.27
CA LYS A 171 6.69 -9.25 15.11
C LYS A 171 5.23 -8.83 15.04
N ALA A 172 4.78 -8.17 16.11
CA ALA A 172 3.51 -7.47 16.06
C ALA A 172 3.54 -6.40 14.93
N CYS A 173 2.42 -6.26 14.23
CA CYS A 173 2.24 -5.21 13.23
C CYS A 173 2.49 -3.83 13.88
N PRO A 174 3.36 -2.97 13.30
CA PRO A 174 3.67 -1.66 13.85
C PRO A 174 2.53 -0.68 13.57
N CYS A 175 1.42 -0.85 14.28
CA CYS A 175 0.24 0.00 14.18
C CYS A 175 0.62 1.47 14.41
N THR A 176 -0.06 2.39 13.71
CA THR A 176 0.08 3.83 13.97
C THR A 176 -0.19 4.11 15.45
N LYS A 177 0.59 5.01 16.05
CA LYS A 177 0.45 5.36 17.47
C LYS A 177 -1.01 5.74 17.79
N GLY A 178 -1.59 5.11 18.81
CA GLY A 178 -2.98 5.32 19.22
C GLY A 178 -4.04 4.62 18.36
N ALA A 179 -3.63 3.85 17.36
CA ALA A 179 -4.55 2.98 16.63
C ALA A 179 -4.92 1.74 17.45
N VAL A 180 -6.12 1.24 17.21
CA VAL A 180 -6.58 -0.06 17.71
C VAL A 180 -5.72 -1.16 17.07
N SER A 181 -5.10 -1.98 17.90
CA SER A 181 -4.33 -3.14 17.43
C SER A 181 -5.27 -4.23 16.92
N CYS A 182 -4.99 -4.77 15.73
CA CYS A 182 -5.74 -5.90 15.17
C CYS A 182 -5.12 -7.27 15.49
N GLY A 183 -4.17 -7.34 16.44
CA GLY A 183 -3.49 -8.58 16.84
C GLY A 183 -2.56 -9.19 15.77
N TYR A 184 -2.50 -8.61 14.58
CA TYR A 184 -1.78 -9.15 13.43
C TYR A 184 -0.27 -9.28 13.67
N GLN A 185 0.26 -10.48 13.42
CA GLN A 185 1.68 -10.78 13.43
C GLN A 185 2.22 -10.77 12.00
N VAL A 186 3.37 -10.14 11.81
CA VAL A 186 4.09 -10.12 10.54
C VAL A 186 5.10 -11.26 10.54
N LEU A 187 5.01 -12.15 9.56
CA LEU A 187 6.07 -13.09 9.22
C LEU A 187 6.85 -12.53 8.03
N ASN A 188 8.11 -12.18 8.24
CA ASN A 188 8.96 -11.69 7.16
C ASN A 188 9.64 -12.86 6.42
N ILE A 189 9.25 -13.07 5.16
CA ILE A 189 9.81 -14.11 4.27
C ILE A 189 10.69 -13.52 3.17
N GLY A 190 10.93 -12.21 3.17
CA GLY A 190 11.70 -11.53 2.12
C GLY A 190 11.49 -10.02 2.14
N PHE A 191 12.35 -9.30 1.42
CA PHE A 191 12.32 -7.84 1.40
C PHE A 191 12.34 -7.30 -0.04
N GLY A 192 11.47 -6.34 -0.31
CA GLY A 192 11.27 -5.74 -1.62
C GLY A 192 10.13 -6.39 -2.39
N CYS A 193 9.65 -5.72 -3.44
CA CYS A 193 8.53 -6.19 -4.27
C CYS A 193 8.75 -5.78 -5.73
N PRO A 194 8.46 -6.64 -6.73
CA PRO A 194 8.61 -6.29 -8.14
C PRO A 194 7.54 -5.30 -8.64
N ILE A 195 6.39 -5.22 -7.97
CA ILE A 195 5.32 -4.24 -8.26
C ILE A 195 5.79 -2.84 -7.86
N ASP A 196 5.42 -1.82 -8.64
CA ASP A 196 5.84 -0.44 -8.41
C ASP A 196 4.68 0.49 -8.04
N CYS A 197 4.01 0.16 -6.93
CA CYS A 197 2.94 1.03 -6.42
C CYS A 197 3.52 2.39 -5.99
N SER A 198 2.96 3.47 -6.51
CA SER A 198 3.48 4.82 -6.28
C SER A 198 3.32 5.29 -4.83
N TYR A 199 2.36 4.71 -4.10
CA TYR A 199 2.12 4.91 -2.67
C TYR A 199 2.78 3.86 -1.78
N CYS A 200 3.62 2.97 -2.34
CA CYS A 200 4.27 1.93 -1.55
C CYS A 200 5.18 2.56 -0.50
N TYR A 201 4.88 2.33 0.78
CA TYR A 201 5.68 2.84 1.87
C TYR A 201 7.10 2.25 1.87
N LEU A 202 7.32 1.03 1.33
CA LEU A 202 8.67 0.43 1.26
C LEU A 202 9.68 1.31 0.53
N GLN A 203 9.24 2.24 -0.32
CA GLN A 203 10.10 3.24 -0.95
C GLN A 203 10.87 4.11 0.05
N THR A 204 10.31 4.35 1.26
CA THR A 204 10.98 5.10 2.32
C THR A 204 11.80 4.22 3.26
N TYR A 205 11.52 2.92 3.30
CA TYR A 205 12.15 1.97 4.22
C TYR A 205 13.25 1.11 3.56
N SER A 206 13.27 1.01 2.23
CA SER A 206 14.26 0.21 1.53
C SER A 206 15.64 0.82 1.62
N ASN A 207 16.52 0.10 2.29
CA ASN A 207 17.96 0.34 2.31
C ASN A 207 18.71 -0.51 1.28
N ALA A 208 18.01 -1.39 0.56
CA ALA A 208 18.57 -2.32 -0.40
C ALA A 208 18.25 -1.92 -1.84
N SER A 209 19.20 -2.16 -2.73
CA SER A 209 19.06 -2.03 -4.19
C SER A 209 18.73 -3.35 -4.88
N GLY A 210 17.99 -4.23 -4.19
CA GLY A 210 17.59 -5.54 -4.71
C GLY A 210 16.47 -6.16 -3.90
N LEU A 211 15.90 -7.24 -4.45
CA LEU A 211 15.01 -8.16 -3.73
C LEU A 211 15.86 -9.06 -2.83
N ILE A 212 15.52 -9.19 -1.55
CA ILE A 212 16.24 -10.05 -0.59
C ILE A 212 15.36 -11.25 -0.26
N LEU A 213 15.87 -12.45 -0.56
CA LEU A 213 15.15 -13.72 -0.46
C LEU A 213 15.94 -14.69 0.42
N PRO A 214 15.39 -15.13 1.57
CA PRO A 214 16.00 -16.19 2.36
C PRO A 214 15.90 -17.55 1.67
N ALA A 215 17.00 -18.28 1.57
CA ALA A 215 17.02 -19.63 1.00
C ALA A 215 16.48 -20.70 1.97
N ASN A 216 16.40 -20.35 3.25
CA ASN A 216 16.25 -21.27 4.38
C ASN A 216 14.99 -20.98 5.21
N ILE A 217 13.85 -20.70 4.57
CA ILE A 217 12.62 -20.36 5.31
C ILE A 217 12.11 -21.51 6.18
N GLU A 218 12.46 -22.76 5.87
CA GLU A 218 12.14 -23.94 6.68
C GLU A 218 12.87 -23.95 8.03
N ASP A 219 14.05 -23.33 8.12
CA ASP A 219 14.77 -23.16 9.41
C ASP A 219 13.91 -22.34 10.41
N TYR A 220 12.90 -21.62 9.93
CA TYR A 220 12.00 -20.81 10.76
C TYR A 220 10.87 -21.63 11.37
N PHE A 221 10.60 -22.84 10.88
CA PHE A 221 9.42 -23.63 11.25
C PHE A 221 9.42 -24.05 12.71
N GLU A 222 10.59 -24.37 13.27
CA GLU A 222 10.73 -24.65 14.70
C GLU A 222 10.37 -23.42 15.53
N GLN A 223 10.92 -22.25 15.20
CA GLN A 223 10.62 -20.99 15.89
C GLN A 223 9.14 -20.58 15.76
N ILE A 224 8.53 -20.82 14.60
CA ILE A 224 7.09 -20.58 14.40
C ILE A 224 6.25 -21.56 15.24
N SER A 225 6.68 -22.81 15.36
CA SER A 225 6.00 -23.83 16.19
C SER A 225 6.08 -23.50 17.67
N GLU A 226 7.24 -23.06 18.15
CA GLU A 226 7.40 -22.57 19.52
C GLU A 226 6.52 -21.34 19.80
N PHE A 227 6.41 -20.44 18.81
CA PHE A 227 5.54 -19.29 18.91
C PHE A 227 4.06 -19.72 18.98
N ASP A 228 3.62 -20.63 18.11
CA ASP A 228 2.27 -21.20 18.09
C ASP A 228 1.90 -21.88 19.42
N GLY A 229 2.83 -22.61 20.02
CA GLY A 229 2.66 -23.28 21.32
C GLY A 229 2.50 -22.34 22.52
N LYS A 230 2.97 -21.08 22.39
CA LYS A 230 2.81 -20.03 23.43
C LYS A 230 1.48 -19.28 23.31
N LEU A 231 0.75 -19.45 22.21
CA LEU A 231 -0.52 -18.76 21.98
C LEU A 231 -1.67 -19.48 22.69
N SER A 232 -2.54 -18.69 23.31
CA SER A 232 -3.79 -19.15 23.92
C SER A 232 -5.02 -18.92 23.04
N VAL A 233 -4.89 -18.10 21.99
CA VAL A 233 -5.97 -17.67 21.10
C VAL A 233 -5.55 -17.76 19.64
N LYS A 234 -6.54 -17.87 18.74
CA LYS A 234 -6.29 -17.86 17.29
C LYS A 234 -5.65 -16.54 16.89
N THR A 235 -4.47 -16.59 16.28
CA THR A 235 -3.68 -15.41 15.94
C THR A 235 -3.42 -15.36 14.45
N ARG A 236 -3.78 -14.24 13.81
CA ARG A 236 -3.48 -14.01 12.40
C ARG A 236 -2.01 -13.64 12.24
N ILE A 237 -1.29 -14.45 11.48
CA ILE A 237 0.09 -14.19 11.07
C ILE A 237 0.13 -14.13 9.56
N GLY A 238 0.82 -13.16 8.98
CA GLY A 238 0.87 -13.11 7.54
C GLY A 238 2.11 -12.52 6.95
N THR A 239 2.26 -12.86 5.68
CA THR A 239 3.30 -12.41 4.78
C THR A 239 2.68 -11.31 3.91
N GLY A 240 3.43 -10.27 3.56
CA GLY A 240 2.85 -9.11 2.85
C GLY A 240 3.35 -7.73 3.30
N GLU A 241 4.05 -7.65 4.43
CA GLU A 241 4.56 -6.37 4.96
C GLU A 241 5.78 -5.90 4.14
N PHE A 242 6.83 -6.71 4.07
CA PHE A 242 8.09 -6.33 3.43
C PHE A 242 8.28 -6.85 2.02
N THR A 243 7.37 -7.72 1.57
CA THR A 243 7.34 -8.29 0.22
C THR A 243 5.89 -8.65 -0.11
N ASP A 244 5.57 -8.73 -1.39
CA ASP A 244 4.32 -9.37 -1.82
C ASP A 244 4.49 -10.89 -1.70
N SER A 245 3.53 -11.57 -1.07
CA SER A 245 3.65 -13.00 -0.74
C SER A 245 3.75 -13.90 -1.95
N LEU A 246 3.09 -13.54 -3.06
CA LEU A 246 2.90 -14.41 -4.21
C LEU A 246 3.57 -13.90 -5.48
N ALA A 247 3.96 -12.62 -5.55
CA ALA A 247 4.55 -12.04 -6.76
C ALA A 247 5.81 -12.76 -7.30
N LEU A 248 6.57 -13.40 -6.41
CA LEU A 248 7.78 -14.15 -6.77
C LEU A 248 7.63 -15.67 -6.55
N ASP A 249 6.44 -16.14 -6.18
CA ASP A 249 6.22 -17.50 -5.70
C ASP A 249 6.46 -18.57 -6.79
N LYS A 250 6.26 -18.24 -8.07
CA LYS A 250 6.66 -19.13 -9.16
C LYS A 250 8.16 -19.49 -9.16
N TYR A 251 9.00 -18.60 -8.63
CA TYR A 251 10.44 -18.81 -8.52
C TYR A 251 10.83 -19.30 -7.13
N THR A 252 10.28 -18.70 -6.07
CA THR A 252 10.66 -19.02 -4.69
C THR A 252 9.97 -20.26 -4.15
N ARG A 253 8.78 -20.60 -4.66
CA ARG A 253 7.91 -21.69 -4.21
C ARG A 253 7.64 -21.66 -2.71
N TYR A 254 7.63 -20.47 -2.11
CA TYR A 254 7.41 -20.31 -0.68
C TYR A 254 6.01 -20.77 -0.26
N SER A 255 4.98 -20.61 -1.08
CA SER A 255 3.64 -21.12 -0.82
C SER A 255 3.63 -22.64 -0.61
N SER A 256 4.40 -23.39 -1.41
CA SER A 256 4.53 -24.85 -1.32
C SER A 256 5.23 -25.34 -0.05
N LYS A 257 5.94 -24.46 0.64
CA LYS A 257 6.61 -24.75 1.92
C LYS A 257 5.74 -24.28 3.09
N LEU A 258 5.22 -23.06 3.01
CA LEU A 258 4.46 -22.42 4.07
C LEU A 258 3.08 -23.05 4.25
N ILE A 259 2.32 -23.31 3.18
CA ILE A 259 0.95 -23.82 3.29
C ILE A 259 0.94 -25.20 4.00
N PRO A 260 1.72 -26.21 3.57
CA PRO A 260 1.76 -27.49 4.27
C PRO A 260 2.17 -27.40 5.73
N PHE A 261 3.17 -26.56 6.05
CA PHE A 261 3.62 -26.37 7.42
C PHE A 261 2.52 -25.74 8.30
N PHE A 262 1.91 -24.63 7.83
CA PHE A 262 0.90 -23.93 8.61
C PHE A 262 -0.38 -24.74 8.82
N ARG A 263 -0.72 -25.68 7.93
CA ARG A 263 -1.83 -26.63 8.15
C ARG A 263 -1.69 -27.41 9.47
N GLY A 264 -0.48 -27.65 9.94
CA GLY A 264 -0.20 -28.34 11.20
C GLY A 264 -0.23 -27.43 12.44
N THR A 265 -0.36 -26.11 12.28
CA THR A 265 -0.37 -25.18 13.43
C THR A 265 -1.72 -25.14 14.14
N LYS A 266 -1.70 -25.01 15.46
CA LYS A 266 -2.89 -25.08 16.31
C LYS A 266 -3.59 -23.73 16.41
N ASN A 267 -2.85 -22.65 16.64
CA ASN A 267 -3.40 -21.33 16.94
C ASN A 267 -3.14 -20.31 15.83
N LEU A 268 -2.17 -20.55 14.96
CA LEU A 268 -1.86 -19.64 13.87
C LEU A 268 -2.84 -19.78 12.70
N VAL A 269 -3.21 -18.62 12.15
CA VAL A 269 -3.90 -18.49 10.85
C VAL A 269 -2.95 -17.77 9.90
N LEU A 270 -2.44 -18.49 8.90
CA LEU A 270 -1.55 -17.93 7.88
C LEU A 270 -2.34 -17.07 6.90
N GLU A 271 -1.90 -15.85 6.69
CA GLU A 271 -2.38 -14.96 5.64
C GLU A 271 -1.27 -14.74 4.60
N LEU A 272 -1.53 -15.13 3.34
CA LEU A 272 -0.68 -14.78 2.19
C LEU A 272 -1.31 -13.58 1.48
N LYS A 273 -0.75 -12.38 1.63
CA LYS A 273 -1.27 -11.16 0.99
C LYS A 273 -0.57 -10.88 -0.34
N THR A 274 -1.36 -10.61 -1.36
CA THR A 274 -0.83 -10.29 -2.68
C THR A 274 -1.62 -9.22 -3.43
N LYS A 275 -1.02 -8.72 -4.51
CA LYS A 275 -1.68 -7.99 -5.59
C LYS A 275 -1.66 -8.76 -6.92
N VAL A 276 -1.08 -9.96 -6.99
CA VAL A 276 -0.97 -10.70 -8.25
C VAL A 276 -2.13 -11.67 -8.48
N SER A 277 -2.32 -12.04 -9.74
CA SER A 277 -3.30 -13.03 -10.20
C SER A 277 -2.67 -14.40 -10.43
N ASP A 278 -1.35 -14.47 -10.64
CA ASP A 278 -0.60 -15.73 -10.75
C ASP A 278 -0.50 -16.40 -9.37
N ILE A 279 -1.42 -17.35 -9.12
CA ILE A 279 -1.52 -18.09 -7.86
C ILE A 279 -1.32 -19.60 -8.05
N HIS A 280 -0.65 -20.02 -9.12
CA HIS A 280 -0.45 -21.44 -9.43
C HIS A 280 0.17 -22.22 -8.26
N GLY A 281 1.16 -21.63 -7.58
CA GLY A 281 1.77 -22.23 -6.39
C GLY A 281 0.75 -22.55 -5.30
N VAL A 282 -0.17 -21.61 -5.01
CA VAL A 282 -1.27 -21.83 -4.05
C VAL A 282 -2.28 -22.87 -4.55
N LEU A 283 -2.66 -22.81 -5.83
CA LEU A 283 -3.61 -23.76 -6.42
C LEU A 283 -3.05 -25.20 -6.51
N SER A 284 -1.73 -25.38 -6.41
CA SER A 284 -1.11 -26.70 -6.30
C SER A 284 -1.17 -27.31 -4.89
N GLN A 285 -1.52 -26.51 -3.87
CA GLN A 285 -1.56 -26.94 -2.47
C GLN A 285 -3.00 -27.17 -2.01
N GLU A 286 -3.19 -28.07 -1.04
CA GLU A 286 -4.51 -28.34 -0.47
C GLU A 286 -4.93 -27.22 0.51
N PRO A 287 -6.19 -26.75 0.42
CA PRO A 287 -6.71 -25.71 1.31
C PRO A 287 -6.88 -26.23 2.74
N HIS A 288 -6.95 -25.30 3.69
CA HIS A 288 -7.25 -25.59 5.08
C HIS A 288 -7.82 -24.35 5.79
N ASP A 289 -8.60 -24.55 6.85
CA ASP A 289 -9.36 -23.47 7.50
C ASP A 289 -8.50 -22.36 8.12
N ASN A 290 -7.25 -22.66 8.44
CA ASN A 290 -6.29 -21.69 8.97
C ASN A 290 -5.37 -21.08 7.90
N ILE A 291 -5.65 -21.29 6.61
CA ILE A 291 -4.92 -20.69 5.50
C ILE A 291 -5.83 -19.72 4.76
N VAL A 292 -5.44 -18.45 4.74
CA VAL A 292 -6.19 -17.38 4.08
C VAL A 292 -5.35 -16.74 2.99
N ILE A 293 -5.88 -16.70 1.78
CA ILE A 293 -5.25 -15.99 0.67
C ILE A 293 -5.94 -14.64 0.55
N SER A 294 -5.16 -13.56 0.55
CA SER A 294 -5.71 -12.22 0.61
C SER A 294 -5.24 -11.34 -0.53
N TRP A 295 -6.16 -10.55 -1.08
CA TRP A 295 -5.86 -9.60 -2.15
C TRP A 295 -5.98 -8.16 -1.68
N SER A 296 -5.01 -7.32 -2.06
CA SER A 296 -5.23 -5.88 -2.02
C SER A 296 -6.05 -5.47 -3.24
N LEU A 297 -7.16 -4.78 -3.00
CA LEU A 297 -8.06 -4.28 -4.04
C LEU A 297 -8.15 -2.75 -3.95
N ASN A 298 -8.38 -2.11 -5.09
CA ASN A 298 -8.55 -0.67 -5.18
C ASN A 298 -9.49 -0.32 -6.32
N ALA A 299 -10.06 0.88 -6.35
CA ALA A 299 -10.80 1.36 -7.51
C ALA A 299 -9.98 1.17 -8.80
N GLU A 300 -10.55 0.63 -9.89
CA GLU A 300 -9.80 0.19 -11.08
C GLU A 300 -8.87 1.30 -11.60
N LYS A 301 -9.41 2.50 -11.76
CA LYS A 301 -8.63 3.68 -12.17
C LYS A 301 -7.48 4.04 -11.22
N ILE A 302 -7.64 3.79 -9.91
CA ILE A 302 -6.58 4.00 -8.92
C ILE A 302 -5.52 2.90 -9.06
N SER A 303 -5.93 1.64 -9.20
CA SER A 303 -5.02 0.52 -9.46
C SER A 303 -4.20 0.77 -10.73
N ASP A 304 -4.86 1.03 -11.86
CA ASP A 304 -4.20 1.22 -13.16
C ASP A 304 -3.21 2.38 -13.15
N SER A 305 -3.55 3.47 -12.47
CA SER A 305 -2.71 4.68 -12.44
C SER A 305 -1.53 4.56 -11.47
N TYR A 306 -1.71 3.84 -10.35
CA TYR A 306 -0.80 3.95 -9.20
C TYR A 306 -0.21 2.62 -8.73
N GLU A 307 -0.59 1.49 -9.30
CA GLU A 307 -0.10 0.15 -8.98
C GLU A 307 0.67 -0.46 -10.16
N LYS A 308 1.58 0.32 -10.76
CA LYS A 308 2.33 -0.06 -11.99
C LYS A 308 2.94 -1.46 -11.87
N GLY A 309 2.54 -2.35 -12.78
CA GLY A 309 2.99 -3.74 -12.86
C GLY A 309 2.18 -4.76 -12.06
N ALA A 310 1.19 -4.32 -11.28
CA ALA A 310 0.19 -5.24 -10.74
C ALA A 310 -0.90 -5.52 -11.81
N PRO A 311 -1.53 -6.70 -11.79
CA PRO A 311 -2.72 -6.97 -12.61
C PRO A 311 -3.89 -6.07 -12.21
N SER A 312 -4.89 -6.00 -13.08
CA SER A 312 -6.10 -5.19 -12.84
C SER A 312 -6.90 -5.70 -11.64
N THR A 313 -7.81 -4.89 -11.10
CA THR A 313 -8.60 -5.32 -9.93
C THR A 313 -9.50 -6.50 -10.28
N GLY A 314 -10.11 -6.49 -11.46
CA GLY A 314 -10.90 -7.60 -11.96
C GLY A 314 -10.09 -8.89 -12.11
N GLU A 315 -8.84 -8.82 -12.58
CA GLU A 315 -7.94 -9.99 -12.62
C GLU A 315 -7.64 -10.56 -11.23
N ARG A 316 -7.48 -9.70 -10.22
CA ARG A 316 -7.29 -10.13 -8.83
C ARG A 316 -8.54 -10.75 -8.25
N ILE A 317 -9.72 -10.19 -8.54
CA ILE A 317 -11.01 -10.76 -8.11
C ILE A 317 -11.22 -12.14 -8.73
N ARG A 318 -10.89 -12.32 -10.02
CA ARG A 318 -10.93 -13.63 -10.68
C ARG A 318 -10.01 -14.65 -10.01
N ALA A 319 -8.75 -14.29 -9.75
CA ALA A 319 -7.82 -15.16 -9.02
C ALA A 319 -8.33 -15.50 -7.59
N ALA A 320 -8.93 -14.52 -6.89
CA ALA A 320 -9.58 -14.76 -5.61
C ALA A 320 -10.74 -15.75 -5.71
N SER A 321 -11.55 -15.65 -6.77
CA SER A 321 -12.63 -16.61 -7.03
C SER A 321 -12.09 -18.01 -7.32
N GLU A 322 -10.98 -18.15 -8.05
CA GLU A 322 -10.35 -19.46 -8.28
C GLU A 322 -9.86 -20.10 -6.98
N ALA A 323 -9.17 -19.34 -6.12
CA ALA A 323 -8.75 -19.82 -4.81
C ALA A 323 -9.95 -20.20 -3.93
N ALA A 324 -11.02 -19.41 -3.96
CA ALA A 324 -12.26 -19.67 -3.23
C ALA A 324 -12.94 -20.96 -3.69
N SER A 325 -13.03 -21.18 -5.00
CA SER A 325 -13.59 -22.38 -5.62
C SER A 325 -12.78 -23.62 -5.28
N LYS A 326 -11.45 -23.51 -5.17
CA LYS A 326 -10.61 -24.60 -4.67
C LYS A 326 -10.83 -24.89 -3.18
N GLY A 327 -11.34 -23.93 -2.42
CA GLY A 327 -11.76 -24.11 -1.03
C GLY A 327 -11.04 -23.21 -0.02
N TYR A 328 -10.09 -22.38 -0.45
CA TYR A 328 -9.38 -21.45 0.42
C TYR A 328 -10.31 -20.41 1.04
N LYS A 329 -10.02 -20.02 2.27
CA LYS A 329 -10.58 -18.82 2.89
C LYS A 329 -9.92 -17.58 2.27
N LEU A 330 -10.67 -16.47 2.23
CA LEU A 330 -10.22 -15.25 1.56
C LEU A 330 -10.17 -14.06 2.52
N GLY A 331 -9.24 -13.14 2.28
CA GLY A 331 -9.26 -11.81 2.88
C GLY A 331 -9.12 -10.73 1.81
N PHE A 332 -9.69 -9.54 2.05
CA PHE A 332 -9.54 -8.42 1.12
C PHE A 332 -9.05 -7.18 1.85
N HIS A 333 -8.13 -6.45 1.22
CA HIS A 333 -7.54 -5.24 1.78
C HIS A 333 -7.78 -4.08 0.85
N PHE A 334 -8.66 -3.17 1.25
CA PHE A 334 -8.75 -1.84 0.66
C PHE A 334 -7.80 -0.94 1.45
N ASP A 335 -6.50 -1.07 1.18
CA ASP A 335 -5.44 -0.28 1.81
C ASP A 335 -4.38 0.11 0.76
N PRO A 336 -4.44 1.34 0.21
CA PRO A 336 -5.26 2.48 0.65
C PRO A 336 -6.60 2.64 -0.10
N ILE A 337 -7.68 2.98 0.63
CA ILE A 337 -8.85 3.67 0.06
C ILE A 337 -8.46 5.13 -0.20
N VAL A 338 -8.73 5.60 -1.41
CA VAL A 338 -8.32 6.90 -1.93
C VAL A 338 -9.55 7.75 -2.17
N TYR A 339 -9.61 8.89 -1.49
CA TYR A 339 -10.63 9.90 -1.76
C TYR A 339 -10.38 10.50 -3.15
N CYS A 340 -11.39 10.51 -4.02
CA CYS A 340 -11.34 11.12 -5.34
C CYS A 340 -12.75 11.37 -5.89
N ASP A 341 -12.89 11.99 -7.06
CA ASP A 341 -14.21 12.22 -7.66
C ASP A 341 -14.98 10.89 -7.83
N ARG A 342 -16.25 10.86 -7.39
CA ARG A 342 -17.13 9.67 -7.44
C ARG A 342 -16.48 8.43 -6.81
N TRP A 343 -15.66 8.60 -5.76
CA TRP A 343 -14.99 7.48 -5.09
C TRP A 343 -16.00 6.45 -4.56
N GLU A 344 -17.12 6.90 -3.96
CA GLU A 344 -18.13 6.01 -3.38
C GLU A 344 -18.69 5.03 -4.42
N GLU A 345 -19.07 5.53 -5.58
CA GLU A 345 -19.56 4.70 -6.68
C GLU A 345 -18.48 3.74 -7.22
N LYS A 346 -17.23 4.21 -7.35
CA LYS A 346 -16.12 3.39 -7.86
C LYS A 346 -15.78 2.23 -6.94
N TYR A 347 -15.68 2.48 -5.64
CA TYR A 347 -15.46 1.40 -4.68
C TYR A 347 -16.72 0.53 -4.52
N GLY A 348 -17.91 1.13 -4.65
CA GLY A 348 -19.17 0.41 -4.65
C GLY A 348 -19.24 -0.64 -5.75
N GLY A 349 -18.90 -0.26 -6.99
CA GLY A 349 -18.84 -1.18 -8.12
C GLY A 349 -17.84 -2.34 -7.94
N ILE A 350 -16.73 -2.11 -7.25
CA ILE A 350 -15.76 -3.19 -6.95
C ILE A 350 -16.28 -4.14 -5.89
N ILE A 351 -16.97 -3.62 -4.87
CA ILE A 351 -17.60 -4.47 -3.86
C ILE A 351 -18.70 -5.32 -4.49
N GLU A 352 -19.49 -4.74 -5.40
CA GLU A 352 -20.50 -5.45 -6.18
C GLU A 352 -19.86 -6.52 -7.07
N GLU A 353 -18.82 -6.20 -7.83
CA GLU A 353 -18.08 -7.17 -8.65
C GLU A 353 -17.49 -8.30 -7.78
N LEU A 354 -16.83 -7.95 -6.67
CA LEU A 354 -16.23 -8.90 -5.74
C LEU A 354 -17.26 -9.91 -5.23
N PHE A 355 -18.42 -9.42 -4.80
CA PHE A 355 -19.49 -10.27 -4.29
C PHE A 355 -20.40 -10.82 -5.39
N SER A 356 -20.19 -10.50 -6.67
CA SER A 356 -20.91 -11.17 -7.77
C SER A 356 -20.55 -12.68 -7.82
N TYR A 357 -19.34 -13.03 -7.39
CA TYR A 357 -18.87 -14.41 -7.29
C TYR A 357 -19.38 -15.12 -6.03
N GLU A 358 -20.19 -16.18 -6.21
CA GLU A 358 -20.76 -16.95 -5.11
C GLU A 358 -19.70 -17.61 -4.21
N ALA A 359 -18.62 -18.13 -4.83
CA ALA A 359 -17.52 -18.75 -4.09
C ALA A 359 -16.87 -17.75 -3.10
N ILE A 360 -16.71 -16.49 -3.52
CA ILE A 360 -16.18 -15.42 -2.67
C ILE A 360 -17.11 -15.12 -1.50
N ARG A 361 -18.43 -15.00 -1.73
CA ARG A 361 -19.42 -14.77 -0.65
C ARG A 361 -19.31 -15.79 0.48
N LYS A 362 -19.08 -17.07 0.13
CA LYS A 362 -19.01 -18.19 1.09
C LYS A 362 -17.65 -18.30 1.80
N LYS A 363 -16.58 -17.78 1.20
CA LYS A 363 -15.21 -18.01 1.65
C LYS A 363 -14.51 -16.78 2.21
N VAL A 364 -15.09 -15.58 2.09
CA VAL A 364 -14.53 -14.38 2.70
C VAL A 364 -14.54 -14.47 4.23
N SER A 365 -13.35 -14.35 4.82
CA SER A 365 -13.16 -14.32 6.27
C SER A 365 -13.14 -12.88 6.79
N TRP A 366 -12.46 -11.97 6.08
CA TRP A 366 -12.40 -10.55 6.48
C TRP A 366 -12.20 -9.57 5.34
N ILE A 367 -12.59 -8.32 5.60
CA ILE A 367 -12.25 -7.16 4.79
C ILE A 367 -11.60 -6.09 5.68
N SER A 368 -10.38 -5.70 5.33
CA SER A 368 -9.64 -4.60 5.94
C SER A 368 -9.89 -3.31 5.17
N LEU A 369 -10.23 -2.25 5.89
CA LEU A 369 -10.40 -0.91 5.33
C LEU A 369 -9.34 0.03 5.92
N GLY A 370 -8.50 0.62 5.08
CA GLY A 370 -7.51 1.62 5.50
C GLY A 370 -7.44 2.75 4.48
N SER A 371 -7.65 3.99 4.91
CA SER A 371 -7.49 5.14 4.01
C SER A 371 -6.02 5.43 3.71
N LEU A 372 -5.76 6.13 2.60
CA LEU A 372 -4.43 6.62 2.24
C LEU A 372 -3.73 7.28 3.44
N ARG A 373 -2.52 6.79 3.72
CA ARG A 373 -1.61 7.33 4.72
C ARG A 373 -0.18 7.24 4.23
N TYR A 374 0.65 8.22 4.58
CA TYR A 374 2.07 8.17 4.20
C TYR A 374 2.97 8.96 5.15
N THR A 375 4.25 8.58 5.23
CA THR A 375 5.27 9.37 5.93
C THR A 375 5.73 10.53 5.05
N PRO A 376 6.18 11.67 5.61
CA PRO A 376 6.53 12.86 4.84
C PRO A 376 7.47 12.60 3.64
N GLY A 377 8.42 11.66 3.79
CA GLY A 377 9.37 11.32 2.73
C GLY A 377 8.76 10.61 1.52
N LEU A 378 7.63 9.91 1.67
CA LEU A 378 7.04 9.12 0.59
C LEU A 378 6.53 9.99 -0.55
N LYS A 379 5.82 11.10 -0.27
CA LYS A 379 5.33 12.02 -1.31
C LYS A 379 6.48 12.53 -2.19
N GLN A 380 7.61 12.90 -1.56
CA GLN A 380 8.79 13.39 -2.28
C GLN A 380 9.44 12.31 -3.17
N ILE A 381 9.53 11.08 -2.67
CA ILE A 381 10.06 9.96 -3.45
C ILE A 381 9.13 9.66 -4.62
N ALA A 382 7.82 9.60 -4.37
CA ALA A 382 6.85 9.28 -5.39
C ALA A 382 6.80 10.34 -6.50
N GLU A 383 6.88 11.63 -6.18
CA GLU A 383 6.92 12.71 -7.19
C GLU A 383 8.22 12.72 -8.01
N ARG A 384 9.33 12.21 -7.46
CA ARG A 384 10.59 12.08 -8.20
C ARG A 384 10.58 10.88 -9.13
N ARG A 385 9.91 9.80 -8.71
CA ARG A 385 9.87 8.51 -9.41
C ARG A 385 8.72 8.42 -10.38
N PHE A 386 7.62 9.13 -10.18
CA PHE A 386 6.39 9.03 -10.96
C PHE A 386 5.89 10.43 -11.28
N ASP A 387 6.15 10.88 -12.50
CA ASP A 387 5.86 12.25 -12.95
C ASP A 387 4.35 12.53 -13.10
N ASP A 388 3.57 11.50 -13.39
CA ASP A 388 2.11 11.51 -13.53
C ASP A 388 1.36 11.30 -12.19
N ASN A 389 2.08 11.21 -11.07
CA ASN A 389 1.47 10.85 -9.80
C ASN A 389 0.62 11.96 -9.17
N LEU A 390 -0.68 11.89 -9.43
CA LEU A 390 -1.68 12.76 -8.82
C LEU A 390 -2.29 12.21 -7.52
N LEU A 391 -1.86 11.06 -6.99
CA LEU A 391 -2.52 10.38 -5.88
C LEU A 391 -2.57 11.23 -4.61
N PHE A 392 -1.42 11.80 -4.22
CA PHE A 392 -1.29 12.66 -3.04
C PHE A 392 -2.02 14.01 -3.20
N TYR A 393 -2.58 14.23 -4.39
CA TYR A 393 -3.35 15.39 -4.77
C TYR A 393 -4.84 15.06 -4.86
N ARG A 394 -5.32 13.84 -4.59
CA ARG A 394 -6.76 13.49 -4.70
C ARG A 394 -7.62 13.88 -3.48
N GLY A 395 -7.04 14.47 -2.45
CA GLY A 395 -7.71 15.10 -1.30
C GLY A 395 -6.69 15.78 -0.40
N GLU A 396 -7.09 16.64 0.54
CA GLU A 396 -6.12 17.23 1.48
C GLU A 396 -5.78 16.22 2.58
N LEU A 397 -4.47 16.06 2.83
CA LEU A 397 -3.97 15.20 3.90
C LEU A 397 -3.26 16.06 4.95
N PHE A 398 -3.45 15.69 6.21
CA PHE A 398 -2.96 16.38 7.39
C PHE A 398 -2.06 15.44 8.18
N GLU A 399 -1.01 16.00 8.79
CA GLU A 399 -0.13 15.25 9.68
C GLU A 399 -0.90 14.85 10.94
N ASP A 400 -0.93 13.55 11.23
CA ASP A 400 -1.51 12.99 12.45
C ASP A 400 -0.51 13.01 13.62
N ALA A 401 -0.96 12.63 14.81
CA ALA A 401 -0.12 12.57 16.01
C ALA A 401 1.06 11.57 15.90
N GLY A 402 1.05 10.69 14.89
CA GLY A 402 2.12 9.75 14.57
C GLY A 402 3.08 10.25 13.49
N GLY A 403 2.95 11.50 13.03
CA GLY A 403 3.77 12.08 11.98
C GLY A 403 3.47 11.56 10.58
N LYS A 404 2.32 10.90 10.37
CA LYS A 404 1.86 10.41 9.06
C LYS A 404 0.79 11.35 8.52
N PHE A 405 0.79 11.57 7.21
CA PHE A 405 -0.25 12.33 6.52
C PHE A 405 -1.47 11.44 6.26
N ARG A 406 -2.67 11.91 6.60
CA ARG A 406 -3.95 11.20 6.42
C ARG A 406 -5.08 12.17 6.06
N TYR A 407 -6.17 11.68 5.48
CA TYR A 407 -7.38 12.50 5.33
C TYR A 407 -7.95 12.89 6.71
N LYS A 408 -8.71 13.98 6.77
CA LYS A 408 -9.45 14.38 7.97
C LYS A 408 -10.39 13.29 8.47
N ASP A 409 -10.63 13.26 9.77
CA ASP A 409 -11.48 12.28 10.45
C ASP A 409 -12.84 12.11 9.78
N ASP A 410 -13.56 13.20 9.51
CA ASP A 410 -14.91 13.13 8.92
C ASP A 410 -14.89 12.56 7.50
N VAL A 411 -13.83 12.81 6.73
CA VAL A 411 -13.64 12.22 5.39
C VAL A 411 -13.42 10.71 5.53
N ARG A 412 -12.53 10.29 6.42
CA ARG A 412 -12.24 8.86 6.66
C ARG A 412 -13.47 8.12 7.19
N ILE A 413 -14.18 8.70 8.15
CA ILE A 413 -15.43 8.16 8.69
C ILE A 413 -16.48 8.02 7.59
N GLY A 414 -16.66 9.03 6.74
CA GLY A 414 -17.56 8.96 5.59
C GLY A 414 -17.17 7.83 4.63
N MET A 415 -15.88 7.70 4.33
CA MET A 415 -15.34 6.61 3.50
C MET A 415 -15.64 5.23 4.09
N TYR A 416 -15.31 5.01 5.36
CA TYR A 416 -15.53 3.73 6.01
C TYR A 416 -17.01 3.39 6.16
N ARG A 417 -17.89 4.36 6.46
CA ARG A 417 -19.35 4.14 6.51
C ARG A 417 -19.91 3.70 5.16
N ALA A 418 -19.50 4.35 4.07
CA ALA A 418 -19.99 3.98 2.73
C ALA A 418 -19.50 2.58 2.33
N MET A 419 -18.21 2.29 2.54
CA MET A 419 -17.65 0.96 2.29
C MET A 419 -18.36 -0.12 3.11
N LEU A 420 -18.57 0.12 4.41
CA LEU A 420 -19.26 -0.81 5.30
C LEU A 420 -20.70 -1.02 4.85
N LYS A 421 -21.43 0.05 4.53
CA LYS A 421 -22.81 -0.03 4.02
C LYS A 421 -22.88 -0.89 2.78
N GLU A 422 -21.96 -0.71 1.83
CA GLU A 422 -21.93 -1.48 0.59
C GLU A 422 -21.62 -2.96 0.85
N ILE A 423 -20.59 -3.25 1.63
CA ILE A 423 -20.23 -4.64 2.01
C ILE A 423 -21.44 -5.34 2.65
N ARG A 424 -22.15 -4.65 3.55
CA ARG A 424 -23.28 -5.21 4.30
C ARG A 424 -24.51 -5.50 3.43
N LYS A 425 -24.64 -4.92 2.23
CA LYS A 425 -25.68 -5.32 1.26
C LYS A 425 -25.50 -6.76 0.79
N PHE A 426 -24.25 -7.20 0.66
CA PHE A 426 -23.92 -8.51 0.09
C PHE A 426 -23.50 -9.54 1.14
N ASN A 427 -22.92 -9.10 2.26
CA ASN A 427 -22.49 -9.98 3.33
C ASN A 427 -22.61 -9.29 4.70
N SER A 428 -23.66 -9.66 5.44
CA SER A 428 -23.97 -9.11 6.77
C SER A 428 -23.03 -9.59 7.87
N THR A 429 -22.38 -10.75 7.71
CA THR A 429 -21.60 -11.43 8.75
C THR A 429 -20.09 -11.34 8.57
N CYS A 430 -19.60 -10.98 7.37
CA CYS A 430 -18.17 -10.84 7.09
C CYS A 430 -17.50 -9.87 8.07
N TRP A 431 -16.38 -10.28 8.65
CA TRP A 431 -15.65 -9.43 9.59
C TRP A 431 -15.01 -8.24 8.86
N VAL A 432 -15.32 -7.02 9.29
CA VAL A 432 -14.75 -5.79 8.72
C VAL A 432 -13.97 -5.09 9.82
N TYR A 433 -12.72 -4.71 9.55
CA TYR A 433 -11.90 -3.98 10.51
C TYR A 433 -11.24 -2.76 9.86
N LEU A 434 -10.94 -1.74 10.67
CA LEU A 434 -10.24 -0.55 10.20
C LEU A 434 -8.74 -0.62 10.49
N CYS A 435 -7.93 -0.57 9.43
CA CYS A 435 -6.48 -0.63 9.51
C CYS A 435 -5.90 0.71 9.96
N MET A 436 -5.08 0.68 11.02
CA MET A 436 -4.33 1.84 11.52
C MET A 436 -5.24 2.99 11.98
N GLU A 437 -6.45 2.69 12.48
CA GLU A 437 -7.43 3.67 12.93
C GLU A 437 -7.61 3.71 14.45
N THR A 438 -7.95 4.89 14.98
CA THR A 438 -8.20 5.09 16.43
C THR A 438 -9.60 4.60 16.80
N GLU A 439 -9.80 4.27 18.08
CA GLU A 439 -11.10 3.77 18.59
C GLU A 439 -12.26 4.74 18.29
N ASN A 440 -12.01 6.05 18.34
CA ASN A 440 -13.01 7.05 17.98
C ASN A 440 -13.47 6.93 16.52
N ILE A 441 -12.53 6.72 15.59
CA ILE A 441 -12.86 6.52 14.17
C ILE A 441 -13.64 5.22 13.97
N TRP A 442 -13.27 4.14 14.67
CA TRP A 442 -14.03 2.88 14.66
C TRP A 442 -15.49 3.10 15.09
N LYS A 443 -15.70 3.65 16.29
CA LYS A 443 -17.04 3.93 16.85
C LYS A 443 -17.87 4.81 15.91
N ARG A 444 -17.30 5.93 15.45
CA ARG A 444 -18.01 6.87 14.57
C ARG A 444 -18.28 6.24 13.19
N SER A 445 -17.45 5.34 12.69
CA SER A 445 -17.67 4.70 11.38
C SER A 445 -18.74 3.60 11.40
N GLY A 446 -19.22 3.18 12.58
CA GLY A 446 -20.19 2.09 12.70
C GLY A 446 -19.57 0.70 12.51
N VAL A 447 -18.24 0.60 12.45
CA VAL A 447 -17.54 -0.68 12.48
C VAL A 447 -17.47 -1.11 13.95
N ALA A 448 -18.42 -1.96 14.34
CA ALA A 448 -18.49 -2.52 15.69
C ALA A 448 -17.36 -3.54 15.94
N ASN A 449 -17.09 -3.80 17.23
CA ASN A 449 -16.22 -4.89 17.73
C ASN A 449 -14.71 -4.76 17.49
N PHE A 450 -14.09 -3.69 18.02
CA PHE A 450 -12.66 -3.74 18.28
C PHE A 450 -12.28 -4.73 19.40
N LEU A 451 -13.25 -5.13 20.24
CA LEU A 451 -13.04 -6.08 21.34
C LEU A 451 -12.99 -7.55 20.88
N GLU A 452 -13.43 -7.87 19.67
CA GLU A 452 -13.28 -9.21 19.06
C GLU A 452 -11.95 -9.36 18.30
N LEU A 453 -11.04 -8.37 18.39
CA LEU A 453 -9.68 -8.43 17.83
C LEU A 453 -8.71 -9.26 18.72
N SER A 454 -9.15 -9.69 19.92
CA SER A 454 -8.36 -10.39 20.93
C SER A 454 -8.60 -11.89 20.96
#